data_AF-K1RQT7-F1
#
_entry.id   AF-K1RQT7-F1
#
_cell.length_a   1.000
_cell.length_b   1.000
_cell.length_c   1.000
_cell.angle_alpha   90.00
_cell.angle_beta   90.00
_cell.angle_gamma   90.00
#
_symmetry.space_group_name_H-M   'P 1'
#
loop_
_entity.id
_entity.type
_entity.pdbx_description
1 polymer ?
#
loop_
_entity_poly.entity_id
_entity_poly.type
_entity_poly.pdbx_seq_one_letter_code
_entity_poly.pdbx_strand_id
1 'polypeptide(L)'
;PMLAEEFLRAGIDFDFNKCRLIDAQTIFMKMERRNLAAAYKFYCGRKMEEDFEAHRADQDTEATYRVLMGELDKYAPGVQDEPERVLNNNMDELADFSKQKDNVDFAGRIVWEEVKDAQGNVINDENGNPLKHEVFNFGKYKGWDVAEILTKDPGYFTWVLGSDFTNNTKQVL
;
A
#
# COMPACT_ATOMS: atom_id res chain seq x y z
N PRO A 1 -0.65 6.93 -5.25
CA PRO A 1 0.22 8.12 -5.16
C PRO A 1 0.01 9.15 -6.28
N MET A 2 0.24 8.80 -7.56
CA MET A 2 0.13 9.77 -8.67
C MET A 2 -1.27 10.38 -8.83
N LEU A 3 -2.32 9.55 -8.81
CA LEU A 3 -3.70 10.03 -8.94
C LEU A 3 -4.10 11.04 -7.84
N ALA A 4 -3.67 10.80 -6.60
CA ALA A 4 -3.91 11.72 -5.49
C ALA A 4 -3.24 13.07 -5.73
N GLU A 5 -1.99 13.08 -6.22
CA GLU A 5 -1.28 14.32 -6.55
C GLU A 5 -1.97 15.11 -7.67
N GLU A 6 -2.47 14.43 -8.71
CA GLU A 6 -3.17 15.12 -9.80
C GLU A 6 -4.53 15.68 -9.35
N PHE A 7 -5.24 15.00 -8.45
CA PHE A 7 -6.46 15.53 -7.84
C PHE A 7 -6.16 16.78 -7.01
N LEU A 8 -5.11 16.73 -6.18
CA LEU A 8 -4.70 17.89 -5.38
C LEU A 8 -4.27 19.07 -6.26
N ARG A 9 -3.54 18.83 -7.36
CA ARG A 9 -3.20 19.87 -8.34
C ARG A 9 -4.42 20.47 -9.04
N ALA A 10 -5.47 19.67 -9.25
CA ALA A 10 -6.74 20.13 -9.77
C ALA A 10 -7.63 20.81 -8.71
N GLY A 11 -7.18 20.92 -7.46
CA GLY A 11 -7.96 21.49 -6.35
C GLY A 11 -9.08 20.57 -5.86
N ILE A 12 -9.00 19.28 -6.16
CA ILE A 12 -9.97 18.26 -5.74
C ILE A 12 -9.40 17.58 -4.50
N ASP A 13 -10.04 17.85 -3.35
CA ASP A 13 -9.77 17.15 -2.10
C ASP A 13 -10.57 15.85 -2.06
N PHE A 14 -9.96 14.75 -2.53
CA PHE A 14 -10.59 13.44 -2.60
C PHE A 14 -10.07 12.53 -1.49
N ASP A 15 -10.98 12.09 -0.64
CA ASP A 15 -10.69 11.19 0.47
C ASP A 15 -10.66 9.73 0.00
N PHE A 16 -9.46 9.26 -0.34
CA PHE A 16 -9.22 7.89 -0.77
C PHE A 16 -9.41 6.84 0.33
N ASN A 17 -9.51 7.23 1.62
CA ASN A 17 -9.80 6.27 2.69
C ASN A 17 -11.22 5.69 2.59
N LYS A 18 -12.09 6.34 1.82
CA LYS A 18 -13.44 5.86 1.52
C LYS A 18 -13.47 4.87 0.35
N CYS A 19 -12.32 4.60 -0.28
CA CYS A 19 -12.20 3.67 -1.39
C CYS A 19 -11.56 2.37 -0.95
N ARG A 20 -12.08 1.25 -1.48
CA ARG A 20 -11.40 -0.04 -1.40
C ARG A 20 -10.41 -0.15 -2.56
N LEU A 21 -9.14 0.12 -2.29
CA LEU A 21 -8.05 -0.04 -3.25
C LEU A 21 -7.64 -1.51 -3.28
N ILE A 22 -7.79 -2.14 -4.45
CA ILE A 22 -7.40 -3.54 -4.68
C ILE A 22 -6.23 -3.56 -5.64
N ASP A 23 -5.14 -4.19 -5.22
CA ASP A 23 -3.91 -4.33 -6.01
C ASP A 23 -3.71 -5.79 -6.45
N ALA A 24 -4.06 -6.09 -7.71
CA ALA A 24 -3.89 -7.40 -8.32
C ALA A 24 -2.42 -7.88 -8.34
N GLN A 25 -1.45 -6.96 -8.50
CA GLN A 25 -0.04 -7.35 -8.44
C GLN A 25 0.33 -7.83 -7.03
N THR A 26 -0.17 -7.16 -6.00
CA THR A 26 0.08 -7.57 -4.61
C THR A 26 -0.57 -8.92 -4.30
N ILE A 27 -1.79 -9.17 -4.79
CA ILE A 27 -2.45 -10.49 -4.68
C ILE A 27 -1.56 -11.56 -5.32
N PHE A 28 -1.13 -11.36 -6.56
CA PHE A 28 -0.23 -12.27 -7.26
C PHE A 28 1.04 -12.56 -6.46
N MET A 29 1.75 -11.51 -5.99
CA MET A 29 3.01 -11.68 -5.27
C MET A 29 2.86 -12.39 -3.92
N LYS A 30 1.72 -12.21 -3.23
CA LYS A 30 1.42 -12.92 -1.98
C LYS A 30 1.10 -14.40 -2.25
N MET A 31 0.32 -14.68 -3.31
CA MET A 31 -0.12 -16.04 -3.67
C MET A 31 0.93 -16.88 -4.42
N GLU A 32 1.83 -16.22 -5.13
CA GLU A 32 2.88 -16.84 -5.96
C GLU A 32 4.24 -16.27 -5.54
N ARG A 33 4.67 -16.58 -4.31
CA ARG A 33 6.01 -16.22 -3.81
C ARG A 33 7.12 -16.95 -4.59
N ARG A 34 7.45 -16.45 -5.79
CA ARG A 34 8.65 -16.69 -6.61
C ARG A 34 8.60 -15.69 -7.77
N ASN A 35 9.63 -14.85 -7.92
CA ASN A 35 9.54 -13.69 -8.83
C ASN A 35 9.41 -14.07 -10.32
N LEU A 36 8.74 -13.20 -11.07
CA LEU A 36 8.30 -13.40 -12.45
C LEU A 36 9.48 -13.58 -13.44
N ALA A 37 10.59 -12.88 -13.18
CA ALA A 37 11.82 -13.02 -13.95
C ALA A 37 12.43 -14.44 -13.83
N ALA A 38 12.31 -15.08 -12.66
CA ALA A 38 12.82 -16.43 -12.45
C ALA A 38 11.94 -17.50 -13.12
N ALA A 39 10.62 -17.36 -13.08
CA ALA A 39 9.69 -18.29 -13.74
C ALA A 39 9.80 -18.21 -15.27
N TYR A 40 9.89 -16.99 -15.83
CA TYR A 40 10.03 -16.76 -17.26
C TYR A 40 11.34 -17.35 -17.81
N LYS A 41 12.46 -17.09 -17.13
CA LYS A 41 13.77 -17.68 -17.49
C LYS A 41 13.78 -19.21 -17.37
N PHE A 42 13.09 -19.76 -16.36
CA PHE A 42 13.05 -21.20 -16.08
C PHE A 42 12.23 -21.99 -17.11
N TYR A 43 11.08 -21.48 -17.54
CA TYR A 43 10.21 -22.19 -18.49
C TYR A 43 10.42 -21.80 -19.96
N CYS A 44 10.85 -20.57 -20.24
CA CYS A 44 10.96 -20.05 -21.61
C CYS A 44 12.42 -19.90 -22.09
N GLY A 45 13.41 -19.98 -21.19
CA GLY A 45 14.83 -20.00 -21.54
C GLY A 45 15.45 -18.67 -21.98
N ARG A 46 14.71 -17.56 -21.89
CA ARG A 46 15.15 -16.19 -22.28
C ARG A 46 14.47 -15.12 -21.43
N LYS A 47 14.84 -13.84 -21.57
CA LYS A 47 14.39 -12.76 -20.67
C LYS A 47 13.06 -12.14 -21.11
N MET A 48 12.27 -11.68 -20.15
CA MET A 48 10.90 -11.19 -20.36
C MET A 48 10.85 -9.87 -21.15
N GLU A 49 11.91 -9.07 -21.09
CA GLU A 49 12.05 -7.81 -21.84
C GLU A 49 12.21 -8.02 -23.37
N GLU A 50 12.37 -9.27 -23.84
CA GLU A 50 12.51 -9.60 -25.25
C GLU A 50 11.16 -9.76 -25.98
N ASP A 51 10.06 -9.97 -25.25
CA ASP A 51 8.76 -10.36 -25.82
C ASP A 51 7.62 -9.34 -25.53
N PHE A 52 7.85 -8.28 -24.75
CA PHE A 52 6.82 -7.29 -24.41
C PHE A 52 7.34 -5.84 -24.42
N GLU A 53 6.67 -4.95 -25.17
CA GLU A 53 6.81 -3.49 -25.05
C GLU A 53 5.63 -2.90 -24.26
N ALA A 54 5.91 -1.94 -23.38
CA ALA A 54 4.93 -1.35 -22.46
C ALA A 54 4.12 -0.23 -23.12
N HIS A 55 2.81 -0.41 -23.40
CA HIS A 55 1.98 0.65 -24.01
C HIS A 55 0.47 0.63 -23.69
N ARG A 56 -0.08 1.86 -23.59
CA ARG A 56 -1.49 2.32 -23.50
C ARG A 56 -2.33 1.89 -22.28
N ALA A 57 -2.81 2.90 -21.55
CA ALA A 57 -3.57 2.73 -20.30
C ALA A 57 -4.88 1.93 -20.42
N ASP A 58 -5.54 1.94 -21.58
CA ASP A 58 -6.76 1.13 -21.81
C ASP A 58 -6.45 -0.36 -21.87
N GLN A 59 -5.33 -0.73 -22.50
CA GLN A 59 -4.87 -2.11 -22.59
C GLN A 59 -4.37 -2.63 -21.25
N ASP A 60 -3.62 -1.79 -20.51
CA ASP A 60 -3.15 -2.12 -19.16
C ASP A 60 -4.31 -2.30 -18.17
N THR A 61 -5.38 -1.51 -18.30
CA THR A 61 -6.59 -1.63 -17.46
C THR A 61 -7.30 -2.97 -17.71
N GLU A 62 -7.52 -3.31 -18.99
CA GLU A 62 -8.14 -4.57 -19.37
C GLU A 62 -7.30 -5.78 -18.95
N ALA A 63 -5.97 -5.69 -19.11
CA ALA A 63 -5.06 -6.74 -18.66
C ALA A 63 -5.13 -6.93 -17.14
N THR A 64 -5.10 -5.84 -16.37
CA THR A 64 -5.21 -5.86 -14.91
C THR A 64 -6.54 -6.49 -14.46
N TYR A 65 -7.64 -6.13 -15.11
CA TYR A 65 -8.97 -6.70 -14.84
C TYR A 65 -8.99 -8.22 -15.09
N ARG A 66 -8.43 -8.68 -16.22
CA ARG A 66 -8.35 -10.11 -16.54
C ARG A 66 -7.47 -10.89 -15.58
N VAL A 67 -6.36 -10.31 -15.14
CA VAL A 67 -5.49 -10.91 -14.11
C VAL A 67 -6.29 -11.10 -12.83
N LEU A 68 -6.97 -10.05 -12.35
CA LEU A 68 -7.79 -10.14 -11.13
C LEU A 68 -8.89 -11.20 -11.25
N MET A 69 -9.60 -11.28 -12.38
CA MET A 69 -10.58 -12.35 -12.61
C MET A 69 -9.94 -13.74 -12.54
N GLY A 70 -8.79 -13.94 -13.19
CA GLY A 70 -8.07 -15.21 -13.15
C GLY A 70 -7.58 -15.58 -11.74
N GLU A 71 -7.18 -14.59 -10.93
CA GLU A 71 -6.84 -14.80 -9.53
C GLU A 71 -8.05 -15.24 -8.71
N LEU A 72 -9.20 -14.58 -8.88
CA LEU A 72 -10.44 -14.93 -8.19
C LEU A 72 -10.90 -16.35 -8.54
N ASP A 73 -10.79 -16.77 -9.80
CA ASP A 73 -11.13 -18.13 -10.22
C ASP A 73 -10.13 -19.16 -9.67
N LYS A 74 -8.83 -18.85 -9.72
CA LYS A 74 -7.77 -19.78 -9.29
C LYS A 74 -7.77 -20.00 -7.78
N TYR A 75 -8.09 -18.97 -7.00
CA TYR A 75 -8.03 -18.98 -5.54
C TYR A 75 -9.42 -19.08 -4.90
N ALA A 76 -10.48 -19.33 -5.67
CA ALA A 76 -11.83 -19.43 -5.14
C ALA A 76 -11.97 -20.52 -4.05
N PRO A 77 -12.91 -20.35 -3.10
CA PRO A 77 -13.21 -21.37 -2.10
C PRO A 77 -13.50 -22.74 -2.72
N GLY A 78 -12.77 -23.76 -2.27
CA GLY A 78 -12.88 -25.12 -2.77
C GLY A 78 -12.03 -25.44 -4.01
N VAL A 79 -11.26 -24.49 -4.53
CA VAL A 79 -10.29 -24.73 -5.63
C VAL A 79 -8.89 -25.04 -5.11
N GLN A 80 -8.47 -24.40 -4.02
CA GLN A 80 -7.16 -24.63 -3.38
C GLN A 80 -7.31 -25.48 -2.12
N ASP A 81 -6.35 -26.38 -1.91
CA ASP A 81 -6.27 -27.21 -0.69
C ASP A 81 -5.65 -26.45 0.49
N GLU A 82 -4.83 -25.43 0.22
CA GLU A 82 -4.17 -24.59 1.23
C GLU A 82 -5.10 -23.45 1.65
N PRO A 83 -5.53 -23.37 2.94
CA PRO A 83 -6.47 -22.34 3.38
C PRO A 83 -5.96 -20.91 3.19
N GLU A 84 -4.64 -20.70 3.31
CA GLU A 84 -3.99 -19.40 3.12
C GLU A 84 -3.97 -18.93 1.64
N ARG A 85 -4.30 -19.83 0.70
CA ARG A 85 -4.40 -19.55 -0.73
C ARG A 85 -5.85 -19.48 -1.21
N VAL A 86 -6.81 -19.48 -0.29
CA VAL A 86 -8.22 -19.23 -0.58
C VAL A 86 -8.48 -17.73 -0.50
N LEU A 87 -9.09 -17.19 -1.56
CA LEU A 87 -9.45 -15.79 -1.70
C LEU A 87 -10.94 -15.68 -2.02
N ASN A 88 -11.72 -15.06 -1.15
CA ASN A 88 -13.14 -14.82 -1.44
C ASN A 88 -13.28 -13.59 -2.35
N ASN A 89 -14.28 -13.64 -3.25
CA ASN A 89 -14.66 -12.50 -4.06
C ASN A 89 -15.47 -11.49 -3.23
N ASN A 90 -14.79 -10.84 -2.28
CA ASN A 90 -15.33 -9.84 -1.38
C ASN A 90 -14.41 -8.61 -1.40
N MET A 91 -14.97 -7.45 -1.70
CA MET A 91 -14.19 -6.22 -1.88
C MET A 91 -13.42 -5.82 -0.61
N ASP A 92 -13.95 -6.14 0.56
CA ASP A 92 -13.36 -5.84 1.85
C ASP A 92 -12.12 -6.69 2.08
N GLU A 93 -12.28 -7.99 1.89
CA GLU A 93 -11.20 -8.98 1.98
C GLU A 93 -10.10 -8.71 0.96
N LEU A 94 -10.46 -8.40 -0.29
CA LEU A 94 -9.50 -8.11 -1.34
C LEU A 94 -8.69 -6.85 -1.06
N ALA A 95 -9.32 -5.80 -0.53
CA ALA A 95 -8.64 -4.56 -0.16
C ALA A 95 -7.66 -4.79 1.00
N ASP A 96 -8.09 -5.52 2.04
CA ASP A 96 -7.25 -5.82 3.19
C ASP A 96 -6.11 -6.78 2.81
N PHE A 97 -6.41 -7.83 2.03
CA PHE A 97 -5.42 -8.81 1.59
C PHE A 97 -4.40 -8.20 0.62
N SER A 98 -4.79 -7.26 -0.24
CA SER A 98 -3.86 -6.60 -1.17
C SER A 98 -3.13 -5.39 -0.57
N LYS A 99 -3.42 -5.03 0.69
CA LYS A 99 -2.71 -3.97 1.41
C LYS A 99 -1.24 -4.38 1.64
N GLN A 100 -0.30 -3.52 1.21
CA GLN A 100 1.14 -3.75 1.40
C GLN A 100 1.67 -3.19 2.72
N LYS A 101 1.20 -2.01 3.15
CA LYS A 101 1.63 -1.32 4.37
C LYS A 101 0.51 -0.46 4.94
N ASP A 102 0.55 -0.22 6.25
CA ASP A 102 -0.40 0.65 6.95
C ASP A 102 0.12 2.10 6.95
N ASN A 103 0.22 2.68 5.75
CA ASN A 103 0.71 4.04 5.59
C ASN A 103 -0.41 5.06 5.81
N VAL A 104 -0.07 6.21 6.39
CA VAL A 104 -0.97 7.38 6.49
C VAL A 104 -0.97 8.15 5.17
N ASP A 105 0.19 8.25 4.52
CA ASP A 105 0.35 8.87 3.21
C ASP A 105 0.70 7.84 2.12
N PHE A 106 0.36 8.14 0.88
CA PHE A 106 0.61 7.24 -0.25
C PHE A 106 2.09 7.00 -0.54
N ALA A 107 2.98 7.91 -0.14
CA ALA A 107 4.41 7.74 -0.32
C ALA A 107 5.07 6.94 0.82
N GLY A 108 4.31 6.57 1.87
CA GLY A 108 4.80 5.80 3.01
C GLY A 108 5.86 6.53 3.82
N ARG A 109 5.80 7.86 3.83
CA ARG A 109 6.63 8.77 4.61
C ARG A 109 6.08 8.95 6.02
N ILE A 110 4.78 8.77 6.20
CA ILE A 110 4.10 8.75 7.49
C ILE A 110 3.32 7.44 7.56
N VAL A 111 3.50 6.70 8.63
CA VAL A 111 2.91 5.36 8.81
C VAL A 111 2.22 5.26 10.15
N TRP A 112 1.21 4.41 10.24
CA TRP A 112 0.61 4.07 11.51
C TRP A 112 1.53 3.12 12.27
N GLU A 113 1.81 3.42 13.53
CA GLU A 113 2.49 2.52 14.46
C GLU A 113 1.57 2.26 15.67
N GLU A 114 1.68 1.06 16.24
CA GLU A 114 0.92 0.69 17.44
C GLU A 114 1.54 1.35 18.67
N VAL A 115 0.69 2.01 19.48
CA VAL A 115 1.11 2.62 20.73
C VAL A 115 1.48 1.51 21.71
N LYS A 116 2.67 1.60 22.31
CA LYS A 116 3.18 0.63 23.28
C LYS A 116 3.31 1.24 24.66
N ASP A 117 3.05 0.45 25.70
CA ASP A 117 3.32 0.82 27.08
C ASP A 117 4.84 0.82 27.39
N ALA A 118 5.21 1.22 28.61
CA ALA A 118 6.60 1.24 29.05
C ALA A 118 7.26 -0.16 29.09
N GLN A 119 6.47 -1.22 28.99
CA GLN A 119 6.89 -2.62 28.96
C GLN A 119 6.92 -3.19 27.53
N GLY A 120 6.52 -2.39 26.52
CA GLY A 120 6.49 -2.78 25.11
C GLY A 120 5.21 -3.48 24.66
N ASN A 121 4.18 -3.56 25.49
CA ASN A 121 2.89 -4.16 25.12
C ASN A 121 2.03 -3.16 24.35
N VAL A 122 1.34 -3.64 23.33
CA VAL A 122 0.39 -2.84 22.54
C VAL A 122 -0.77 -2.40 23.43
N ILE A 123 -1.02 -1.09 23.44
CA ILE A 123 -2.16 -0.49 24.10
C ILE A 123 -3.35 -0.59 23.16
N ASN A 124 -4.46 -1.14 23.64
CA ASN A 124 -5.70 -1.24 22.88
C ASN A 124 -6.68 -0.12 23.28
N ASP A 125 -7.56 0.25 22.36
CA ASP A 125 -8.71 1.11 22.61
C ASP A 125 -9.81 0.41 23.42
N GLU A 126 -10.89 1.13 23.74
CA GLU A 126 -12.04 0.60 24.50
C GLU A 126 -12.74 -0.58 23.80
N ASN A 127 -12.54 -0.74 22.49
CA ASN A 127 -13.13 -1.81 21.68
C ASN A 127 -12.17 -3.01 21.51
N GLY A 128 -10.96 -2.94 22.08
CA GLY A 128 -9.95 -3.98 22.00
C GLY A 128 -9.08 -3.94 20.73
N ASN A 129 -9.18 -2.88 19.92
CA ASN A 129 -8.30 -2.70 18.76
C ASN A 129 -7.00 -2.00 19.16
N PRO A 130 -5.84 -2.34 18.57
CA PRO A 130 -4.59 -1.61 18.80
C PRO A 130 -4.76 -0.10 18.58
N LEU A 131 -4.42 0.69 19.60
CA LEU A 131 -4.33 2.13 19.46
C LEU A 131 -3.14 2.45 18.56
N LYS A 132 -3.35 3.31 17.57
CA LYS A 132 -2.31 3.68 16.60
C LYS A 132 -1.99 5.17 16.66
N HIS A 133 -0.75 5.52 16.40
CA HIS A 133 -0.29 6.89 16.22
C HIS A 133 0.53 7.04 14.94
N GLU A 134 0.62 8.26 14.44
CA GLU A 134 1.32 8.57 13.20
C GLU A 134 2.80 8.80 13.49
N VAL A 135 3.68 8.08 12.79
CA VAL A 135 5.13 8.22 12.93
C VAL A 135 5.79 8.53 11.61
N PHE A 136 6.89 9.30 11.66
CA PHE A 136 7.72 9.52 10.48
C PHE A 136 8.43 8.22 10.09
N ASN A 137 8.40 7.85 8.82
CA ASN A 137 9.13 6.70 8.27
C ASN A 137 10.42 7.10 7.51
N PHE A 138 10.86 8.35 7.67
CA PHE A 138 12.02 8.91 6.98
C PHE A 138 12.76 9.94 7.84
N GLY A 139 13.97 10.32 7.37
CA GLY A 139 14.71 11.45 7.92
C GLY A 139 15.22 11.25 9.35
N LYS A 140 15.57 12.38 9.98
CA LYS A 140 16.16 12.43 11.33
C LYS A 140 15.22 11.85 12.39
N TYR A 141 13.92 12.06 12.24
CA TYR A 141 12.90 11.68 13.22
C TYR A 141 12.18 10.38 12.85
N LYS A 142 12.83 9.49 12.07
CA LYS A 142 12.24 8.19 11.73
C LYS A 142 11.87 7.39 13.00
N GLY A 143 10.64 6.92 13.08
CA GLY A 143 10.04 6.21 14.21
C GLY A 143 9.54 7.12 15.34
N TRP A 144 9.60 8.44 15.16
CA TRP A 144 9.07 9.39 16.14
C TRP A 144 7.67 9.83 15.75
N ASP A 145 6.87 10.11 16.78
CA ASP A 145 5.51 10.60 16.68
C ASP A 145 5.46 11.95 15.95
N VAL A 146 4.57 12.05 14.96
CA VAL A 146 4.43 13.24 14.13
C VAL A 146 4.02 14.45 14.98
N ALA A 147 2.97 14.32 15.80
CA ALA A 147 2.45 15.42 16.60
C ALA A 147 3.46 15.92 17.64
N GLU A 148 4.26 15.02 18.20
CA GLU A 148 5.36 15.37 19.09
C GLU A 148 6.41 16.24 18.40
N ILE A 149 6.85 15.85 17.20
CA ILE A 149 7.89 16.57 16.46
C ILE A 149 7.39 17.90 15.92
N LEU A 150 6.13 18.00 15.49
CA LEU A 150 5.50 19.27 15.11
C LEU A 150 5.60 20.30 16.25
N THR A 151 5.53 19.84 17.50
CA THR A 151 5.64 20.69 18.69
C THR A 151 7.10 20.98 19.07
N LYS A 152 7.96 19.95 19.04
CA LYS A 152 9.36 20.05 19.50
C LYS A 152 10.30 20.74 18.52
N ASP A 153 10.06 20.58 17.21
CA ASP A 153 10.90 21.13 16.16
C ASP A 153 10.04 21.65 14.98
N PRO A 154 9.39 22.82 15.14
CA PRO A 154 8.60 23.44 14.06
C PRO A 154 9.43 23.75 12.80
N GLY A 155 10.75 23.88 12.94
CA GLY A 155 11.67 24.07 11.82
C GLY A 155 11.70 22.85 10.90
N TYR A 156 11.63 21.64 11.46
CA TYR A 156 11.53 20.41 10.69
C TYR A 156 10.26 20.36 9.84
N PHE A 157 9.11 20.76 10.40
CA PHE A 157 7.85 20.88 9.66
C PHE A 157 7.96 21.86 8.49
N THR A 158 8.50 23.06 8.75
CA THR A 158 8.70 24.08 7.71
C THR A 158 9.60 23.56 6.58
N TRP A 159 10.64 22.82 6.93
CA TRP A 159 11.51 22.17 5.95
C TRP A 159 10.78 21.11 5.13
N VAL A 160 9.94 20.27 5.74
CA VAL A 160 9.14 19.26 5.01
C VAL A 160 8.17 19.94 4.03
N LEU A 161 7.47 21.00 4.46
CA LEU A 161 6.56 21.74 3.59
C LEU A 161 7.27 22.42 2.41
N GLY A 162 8.48 22.92 2.62
CA GLY A 162 9.31 23.55 1.58
C GLY A 162 10.08 22.58 0.68
N SER A 163 10.17 21.31 1.07
CA SER A 163 10.92 20.28 0.33
C SER A 163 10.08 19.57 -0.73
N ASP A 164 10.74 18.75 -1.54
CA ASP A 164 10.13 17.94 -2.60
C ASP A 164 9.45 16.67 -2.06
N PHE A 165 8.42 16.88 -1.23
CA PHE A 165 7.50 15.83 -0.79
C PHE A 165 6.18 15.93 -1.56
N THR A 166 5.50 14.79 -1.69
CA THR A 166 4.16 14.74 -2.29
C THR A 166 3.19 15.61 -1.49
N ASN A 167 2.25 16.26 -2.16
CA ASN A 167 1.25 17.10 -1.49
C ASN A 167 0.41 16.27 -0.51
N ASN A 168 0.13 15.01 -0.81
CA ASN A 168 -0.52 14.11 0.12
C ASN A 168 0.29 13.93 1.42
N THR A 169 1.62 13.74 1.34
CA THR A 169 2.47 13.71 2.56
C THR A 169 2.40 15.02 3.33
N LYS A 170 2.34 16.17 2.63
CA LYS A 170 2.28 17.50 3.27
C LYS A 170 0.93 17.78 3.93
N GLN A 171 -0.18 17.26 3.39
CA GLN A 171 -1.52 17.42 3.94
C GLN A 171 -1.75 16.64 5.24
N VAL A 172 -1.01 15.55 5.44
CA VAL A 172 -1.07 14.76 6.67
C VAL A 172 -0.49 15.53 7.87
N LEU A 173 0.44 16.45 7.62
CA LEU A 173 1.14 17.25 8.65
C LEU A 173 0.38 18.56 8.96
#